data_AF-A0A2A9NKP4-F1
#
_entry.id   AF-A0A2A9NKP4-F1
#
_cell.length_a   1.000
_cell.length_b   1.000
_cell.length_c   1.000
_cell.angle_alpha   90.00
_cell.angle_beta   90.00
_cell.angle_gamma   90.00
#
_symmetry.space_group_name_H-M   'P 1'
#
loop_
_entity.id
_entity.type
_entity.pdbx_description
1 polymer ?
#
loop_
_entity_poly.entity_id
_entity_poly.type
_entity_poly.pdbx_seq_one_letter_code
_entity_poly.pdbx_strand_id
1 'polypeptide(L)'
;MQLLAPLVALSAALAASAQMVVEVGGKPPGNLFMYSPNNITASNGTVITFRFSGSPGNHSVTQSTFSNPCNPMASGFDSGNVFIPPSFTGEPPTWNLTITDDTRPIWFFCKALVPQPHCQAGMVGGINVPTSGSNTLENFMQAAHNQQAPSNQGQGGLSGAGAAATTYPGPLPSGVTLATGAPLPANATSGSSAPTGSSSGSASAPSQSSSAMAAFGTNPLLAFAAVKVESSPTAKKAFLALANVLGYGSSKQQAGRRAFGLYKSVCAVKPDEDRLFWQQECHLPPTFQSWFTVTNLHVWLLTCRLRALPPSHGKYYIQALIDHFFIDVEDRVRAVLQPPAKPTEPYTFASAFYVNPNAPTADNPTKPRSRAPDRLVTRQMKIFKEQWAGMGLAFDLALVQGDMEMAAAVWRNLLGARGARGIAYPDPNSSPSQPQFRRSVNLVGGEVVNVAKLDLEKEEAKDDGSGVHDFPSEDVDKYVKYPEVMLDVVGYVRKELVRLEKLSDKELMNGALDAIKFGKVGVRDV
;
A
#
# COMPACT_ATOMS: atom_id res chain seq x y z
N MET A 1 -49.02 -62.32 19.22
CA MET A 1 -47.83 -62.00 18.40
C MET A 1 -48.12 -60.74 17.61
N GLN A 2 -47.44 -59.64 17.93
CA GLN A 2 -46.90 -58.64 16.99
C GLN A 2 -46.57 -57.34 17.75
N LEU A 3 -45.31 -57.32 18.20
CA LEU A 3 -44.35 -56.21 18.13
C LEU A 3 -44.77 -54.84 18.66
N LEU A 4 -44.36 -54.62 19.92
CA LEU A 4 -43.96 -53.33 20.47
C LEU A 4 -42.88 -52.69 19.58
N ALA A 5 -43.18 -51.53 19.00
CA ALA A 5 -42.17 -50.60 18.49
C ALA A 5 -42.14 -49.40 19.45
N PRO A 6 -41.03 -49.10 20.14
CA PRO A 6 -40.92 -47.90 20.94
C PRO A 6 -40.77 -46.70 20.00
N LEU A 7 -41.67 -45.73 20.13
CA LEU A 7 -41.45 -44.38 19.61
C LEU A 7 -40.17 -43.85 20.28
N VAL A 8 -39.05 -43.88 19.56
CA VAL A 8 -37.89 -43.07 19.92
C VAL A 8 -38.28 -41.63 19.62
N ALA A 9 -38.80 -40.94 20.63
CA ALA A 9 -38.86 -39.50 20.64
C ALA A 9 -37.41 -39.02 20.59
N LEU A 10 -36.92 -38.74 19.38
CA LEU A 10 -35.70 -38.00 19.16
C LEU A 10 -35.98 -36.59 19.65
N SER A 11 -35.77 -36.37 20.95
CA SER A 11 -35.66 -35.06 21.55
C SER A 11 -34.45 -34.40 20.89
N ALA A 12 -34.68 -33.72 19.77
CA ALA A 12 -33.81 -32.65 19.32
C ALA A 12 -33.89 -31.58 20.40
N ALA A 13 -33.11 -31.76 21.47
CA ALA A 13 -32.72 -30.67 22.33
C ALA A 13 -31.96 -29.70 21.42
N LEU A 14 -32.69 -28.77 20.80
CA LEU A 14 -32.13 -27.47 20.46
C LEU A 14 -31.75 -26.84 21.80
N ALA A 15 -30.61 -27.24 22.33
CA ALA A 15 -29.83 -26.36 23.17
C ALA A 15 -29.54 -25.16 22.27
N ALA A 16 -30.33 -24.11 22.43
CA ALA A 16 -29.96 -22.77 22.01
C ALA A 16 -28.68 -22.44 22.78
N SER A 17 -27.54 -22.87 22.26
CA SER A 17 -26.25 -22.53 22.82
C SER A 17 -26.19 -21.01 22.81
N ALA A 18 -26.07 -20.39 23.97
CA ALA A 18 -25.77 -18.96 24.07
C ALA A 18 -24.61 -18.68 23.13
N GLN A 19 -24.87 -17.94 22.05
CA GLN A 19 -23.95 -17.76 20.95
C GLN A 19 -22.68 -17.11 21.51
N MET A 20 -21.53 -17.80 21.42
CA MET A 20 -20.26 -17.25 21.91
C MET A 20 -19.77 -16.20 20.92
N VAL A 21 -20.11 -14.94 21.21
CA VAL A 21 -19.76 -13.80 20.36
C VAL A 21 -18.43 -13.20 20.79
N VAL A 22 -17.52 -13.04 19.84
CA VAL A 22 -16.29 -12.25 19.97
C VAL A 22 -16.46 -10.95 19.20
N GLU A 23 -16.41 -9.83 19.89
CA GLU A 23 -16.34 -8.52 19.23
C GLU A 23 -14.92 -8.32 18.68
N VAL A 24 -14.83 -8.10 17.36
CA VAL A 24 -13.58 -7.89 16.62
C VAL A 24 -13.39 -6.40 16.37
N GLY A 25 -12.31 -5.86 16.93
CA GLY A 25 -12.07 -4.42 16.95
C GLY A 25 -12.73 -3.72 18.15
N GLY A 26 -13.14 -4.48 19.17
CA GLY A 26 -13.71 -3.97 20.42
C GLY A 26 -15.11 -3.35 20.32
N LYS A 27 -15.73 -3.12 21.48
CA LYS A 27 -17.04 -2.45 21.61
C LYS A 27 -16.83 -0.96 21.97
N PRO A 28 -17.34 0.01 21.19
CA PRO A 28 -17.28 1.41 21.57
C PRO A 28 -18.01 1.68 22.90
N PRO A 29 -17.47 2.52 23.81
CA PRO A 29 -16.17 3.20 23.76
C PRO A 29 -15.06 2.28 24.32
N GLY A 30 -14.23 1.70 23.44
CA GLY A 30 -13.22 0.71 23.82
C GLY A 30 -11.99 0.73 22.90
N ASN A 31 -11.02 -0.15 23.16
CA ASN A 31 -9.84 -0.32 22.30
C ASN A 31 -10.27 -0.85 20.92
N LEU A 32 -9.92 -0.14 19.85
CA LEU A 32 -10.21 -0.60 18.48
C LEU A 32 -9.33 -1.77 18.04
N PHE A 33 -8.32 -2.16 18.83
CA PHE A 33 -7.35 -3.22 18.50
C PHE A 33 -7.44 -4.39 19.47
N MET A 34 -8.65 -4.87 19.77
CA MET A 34 -8.84 -6.03 20.64
C MET A 34 -9.88 -7.01 20.12
N TYR A 35 -9.74 -8.24 20.55
CA TYR A 35 -10.84 -9.21 20.60
C TYR A 35 -11.49 -9.14 21.98
N SER A 36 -12.81 -9.15 22.04
CA SER A 36 -13.53 -9.12 23.31
C SER A 36 -14.66 -10.16 23.32
N PRO A 37 -14.55 -11.26 24.09
CA PRO A 37 -13.37 -11.66 24.86
C PRO A 37 -12.19 -12.08 23.96
N ASN A 38 -10.96 -11.99 24.46
CA ASN A 38 -9.75 -12.47 23.77
C ASN A 38 -9.34 -13.89 24.20
N ASN A 39 -10.06 -14.49 25.14
CA ASN A 39 -9.88 -15.87 25.56
C ASN A 39 -11.24 -16.55 25.69
N ILE A 40 -11.39 -17.71 25.06
CA ILE A 40 -12.63 -18.50 25.09
C ILE A 40 -12.32 -19.97 25.37
N THR A 41 -13.20 -20.62 26.11
CA THR A 41 -13.23 -22.09 26.22
C THR A 41 -14.45 -22.63 25.47
N ALA A 42 -14.25 -23.61 24.61
CA ALA A 42 -15.28 -24.14 23.71
C ALA A 42 -15.07 -25.65 23.46
N SER A 43 -16.15 -26.44 23.48
CA SER A 43 -16.09 -27.86 23.12
C SER A 43 -16.25 -28.08 21.61
N ASN A 44 -15.91 -29.28 21.12
CA ASN A 44 -16.15 -29.68 19.74
C ASN A 44 -17.60 -29.43 19.29
N GLY A 45 -17.77 -28.92 18.08
CA GLY A 45 -19.07 -28.55 17.50
C GLY A 45 -19.57 -27.16 17.88
N THR A 46 -18.93 -26.48 18.84
CA THR A 46 -19.32 -25.12 19.22
C THR A 46 -19.04 -24.13 18.09
N VAL A 47 -19.97 -23.22 17.82
CA VAL A 47 -19.80 -22.13 16.86
C VAL A 47 -19.46 -20.84 17.60
N ILE A 48 -18.29 -20.29 17.30
CA ILE A 48 -17.86 -18.98 17.78
C ILE A 48 -18.19 -17.95 16.69
N THR A 49 -18.94 -16.92 17.06
CA THR A 49 -19.35 -15.85 16.16
C THR A 49 -18.45 -14.63 16.37
N PHE A 50 -17.59 -14.35 15.41
CA PHE A 50 -16.79 -13.13 15.37
C PHE A 50 -17.62 -12.00 14.75
N ARG A 51 -17.91 -10.95 15.51
CA ARG A 51 -18.70 -9.80 15.08
C ARG A 51 -17.80 -8.59 14.86
N PHE A 52 -17.71 -8.10 13.63
CA PHE A 52 -16.76 -7.06 13.23
C PHE A 52 -17.30 -5.65 13.50
N SER A 53 -17.29 -5.24 14.77
CA SER A 53 -17.92 -4.00 15.24
C SER A 53 -16.98 -2.80 15.36
N GLY A 54 -15.66 -2.97 15.19
CA GLY A 54 -14.68 -1.88 15.25
C GLY A 54 -14.86 -0.84 14.13
N SER A 55 -15.55 0.27 14.41
CA SER A 55 -15.78 1.38 13.46
C SER A 55 -15.07 2.67 13.90
N PRO A 56 -14.23 3.27 13.03
CA PRO A 56 -13.63 2.69 11.84
C PRO A 56 -12.56 1.65 12.22
N GLY A 57 -12.40 0.61 11.40
CA GLY A 57 -11.40 -0.42 11.68
C GLY A 57 -11.27 -1.43 10.57
N ASN A 58 -10.04 -1.85 10.28
CA ASN A 58 -9.77 -3.00 9.42
C ASN A 58 -9.25 -4.14 10.30
N HIS A 59 -10.02 -5.22 10.39
CA HIS A 59 -9.67 -6.33 11.26
C HIS A 59 -9.77 -7.66 10.54
N SER A 60 -9.05 -8.63 11.06
CA SER A 60 -9.12 -10.02 10.62
C SER A 60 -9.12 -10.91 11.85
N VAL A 61 -9.48 -12.17 11.66
CA VAL A 61 -9.27 -13.27 12.59
C VAL A 61 -8.47 -14.31 11.81
N THR A 62 -7.17 -14.36 12.08
CA THR A 62 -6.23 -15.18 11.30
C THR A 62 -5.48 -16.13 12.22
N GLN A 63 -5.47 -17.42 11.89
CA GLN A 63 -4.85 -18.44 12.73
C GLN A 63 -3.31 -18.33 12.70
N SER A 64 -2.69 -18.52 13.86
CA SER A 64 -1.23 -18.51 14.06
C SER A 64 -0.80 -19.68 14.94
N THR A 65 0.50 -19.76 15.24
CA THR A 65 1.04 -20.67 16.25
C THR A 65 1.54 -19.86 17.44
N PHE A 66 1.59 -20.49 18.62
CA PHE A 66 2.13 -19.85 19.83
C PHE A 66 3.54 -19.26 19.60
N SER A 67 4.40 -20.00 18.90
CA SER A 67 5.77 -19.60 18.58
C SER A 67 5.89 -18.51 17.51
N ASN A 68 4.82 -18.22 16.77
CA ASN A 68 4.82 -17.28 15.65
C ASN A 68 3.52 -16.44 15.62
N PRO A 69 3.27 -15.63 16.67
CA PRO A 69 1.98 -15.02 16.97
C PRO A 69 1.44 -14.10 15.89
N CYS A 70 2.31 -13.37 15.19
CA CYS A 70 1.88 -12.36 14.23
C CYS A 70 2.07 -12.78 12.77
N ASN A 71 2.11 -14.09 12.50
CA ASN A 71 2.14 -14.60 11.13
C ASN A 71 1.09 -15.71 10.94
N PRO A 72 0.39 -15.80 9.79
CA PRO A 72 -0.52 -16.89 9.50
C PRO A 72 0.22 -18.21 9.58
N MET A 73 -0.39 -19.14 10.29
CA MET A 73 0.01 -20.53 10.28
C MET A 73 -0.20 -21.10 8.87
N ALA A 74 0.73 -21.93 8.40
CA ALA A 74 0.54 -22.68 7.17
C ALA A 74 -0.75 -23.52 7.26
N SER A 75 -1.61 -23.40 6.25
CA SER A 75 -2.93 -24.04 6.23
C SER A 75 -3.84 -23.64 7.41
N GLY A 76 -3.62 -22.48 8.01
CA GLY A 76 -4.50 -21.93 9.04
C GLY A 76 -5.76 -21.28 8.46
N PHE A 77 -6.77 -21.09 9.31
CA PHE A 77 -7.97 -20.35 8.93
C PHE A 77 -7.72 -18.84 8.87
N ASP A 78 -8.51 -18.12 8.10
CA ASP A 78 -8.42 -16.67 7.94
C ASP A 78 -9.76 -16.07 7.49
N SER A 79 -10.26 -15.10 8.25
CA SER A 79 -11.49 -14.38 7.90
C SER A 79 -11.34 -13.47 6.68
N GLY A 80 -10.11 -13.13 6.28
CA GLY A 80 -9.85 -11.97 5.44
C GLY A 80 -9.91 -10.66 6.24
N ASN A 81 -9.55 -9.56 5.58
CA ASN A 81 -9.57 -8.23 6.18
C ASN A 81 -10.95 -7.60 5.99
N VAL A 82 -11.67 -7.36 7.08
CA VAL A 82 -12.98 -6.69 7.11
C VAL A 82 -12.77 -5.26 7.54
N PHE A 83 -13.00 -4.32 6.62
CA PHE A 83 -12.98 -2.89 6.90
C PHE A 83 -14.40 -2.38 7.17
N ILE A 84 -14.58 -1.83 8.36
CA ILE A 84 -15.78 -1.11 8.77
C ILE A 84 -15.51 0.39 8.64
N PRO A 85 -16.33 1.15 7.89
CA PRO A 85 -16.09 2.57 7.66
C PRO A 85 -16.31 3.41 8.93
N PRO A 86 -15.82 4.66 8.99
CA PRO A 86 -16.11 5.56 10.10
C PRO A 86 -17.62 5.82 10.24
N SER A 87 -18.08 5.98 11.49
CA SER A 87 -19.49 6.30 11.79
C SER A 87 -20.48 5.27 11.23
N PHE A 88 -20.09 4.00 11.17
CA PHE A 88 -20.95 2.92 10.73
C PHE A 88 -22.07 2.67 11.75
N THR A 89 -23.33 2.70 11.28
CA THR A 89 -24.53 2.53 12.12
C THR A 89 -25.37 1.32 11.72
N GLY A 90 -24.89 0.50 10.77
CA GLY A 90 -25.57 -0.73 10.35
C GLY A 90 -25.24 -1.92 11.27
N GLU A 91 -25.80 -3.09 10.97
CA GLU A 91 -25.40 -4.33 11.64
C GLU A 91 -24.01 -4.79 11.18
N PRO A 92 -23.06 -5.00 12.11
CA PRO A 92 -21.73 -5.51 11.78
C PRO A 92 -21.76 -6.86 11.04
N PRO A 93 -20.87 -7.09 10.05
CA PRO A 93 -20.65 -8.41 9.51
C PRO A 93 -20.25 -9.39 10.61
N THR A 94 -20.68 -10.64 10.46
CA THR A 94 -20.30 -11.71 11.37
C THR A 94 -19.57 -12.82 10.63
N TRP A 95 -18.74 -13.57 11.35
CA TRP A 95 -18.05 -14.74 10.83
C TRP A 95 -18.11 -15.87 11.83
N ASN A 96 -18.61 -17.01 11.40
CA ASN A 96 -18.84 -18.17 12.25
C ASN A 96 -17.71 -19.18 12.07
N LEU A 97 -17.03 -19.48 13.16
CA LEU A 97 -15.95 -20.46 13.23
C LEU A 97 -16.38 -21.62 14.12
N THR A 98 -16.48 -22.82 13.54
CA THR A 98 -16.86 -24.04 14.25
C THR A 98 -15.61 -24.74 14.80
N ILE A 99 -15.62 -25.08 16.09
CA ILE A 99 -14.56 -25.85 16.73
C ILE A 99 -14.64 -27.31 16.30
N THR A 100 -13.54 -27.84 15.76
CA THR A 100 -13.43 -29.22 15.26
C THR A 100 -12.48 -30.08 16.09
N ASP A 101 -11.64 -29.46 16.93
CA ASP A 101 -10.76 -30.14 17.88
C ASP A 101 -10.52 -29.25 19.11
N ASP A 102 -11.14 -29.60 20.23
CA ASP A 102 -11.06 -28.91 21.51
C ASP A 102 -9.91 -29.39 22.41
N THR A 103 -9.16 -30.40 21.98
CA THR A 103 -8.06 -30.98 22.75
C THR A 103 -6.77 -30.16 22.66
N ARG A 104 -6.73 -29.15 21.80
CA ARG A 104 -5.55 -28.31 21.55
C ARG A 104 -5.88 -26.81 21.57
N PRO A 105 -4.94 -25.97 22.02
CA PRO A 105 -5.12 -24.53 21.98
C PRO A 105 -5.10 -24.01 20.55
N ILE A 106 -6.02 -23.10 20.23
CA ILE A 106 -6.11 -22.42 18.95
C ILE A 106 -5.70 -20.96 19.16
N TRP A 107 -4.65 -20.53 18.46
CA TRP A 107 -4.10 -19.19 18.55
C TRP A 107 -4.46 -18.38 17.31
N PHE A 108 -4.92 -17.15 17.49
CA PHE A 108 -5.28 -16.28 16.38
C PHE A 108 -4.89 -14.82 16.65
N PHE A 109 -4.72 -14.06 15.58
CA PHE A 109 -4.28 -12.67 15.63
C PHE A 109 -4.96 -11.86 14.53
N CYS A 110 -4.95 -10.53 14.70
CA CYS A 110 -5.37 -9.62 13.65
C CYS A 110 -4.16 -9.22 12.81
N LYS A 111 -4.22 -9.49 11.50
CA LYS A 111 -3.11 -9.22 10.59
C LYS A 111 -3.01 -7.78 10.16
N ALA A 112 -4.04 -6.95 10.33
CA ALA A 112 -4.00 -5.58 9.83
C ALA A 112 -2.80 -4.76 10.37
N LEU A 113 -2.17 -4.00 9.47
CA LEU A 113 -0.94 -3.24 9.72
C LEU A 113 -1.14 -1.75 9.98
N VAL A 114 -2.35 -1.26 9.70
CA VAL A 114 -2.68 0.18 9.70
C VAL A 114 -3.80 0.40 10.70
N PRO A 115 -3.68 1.42 11.59
CA PRO A 115 -2.64 2.46 11.64
C PRO A 115 -1.30 2.02 12.26
N GLN A 116 -1.27 0.84 12.88
CA GLN A 116 -0.08 0.16 13.38
C GLN A 116 -0.34 -1.35 13.34
N PRO A 117 0.68 -2.21 13.39
CA PRO A 117 0.46 -3.67 13.38
C PRO A 117 -0.39 -4.12 14.57
N HIS A 118 -1.63 -4.55 14.29
CA HIS A 118 -2.62 -4.85 15.32
C HIS A 118 -2.16 -5.99 16.23
N CYS A 119 -1.57 -7.05 15.66
CA CYS A 119 -1.02 -8.14 16.46
C CYS A 119 0.06 -7.69 17.45
N GLN A 120 1.07 -6.95 16.98
CA GLN A 120 2.12 -6.39 17.84
C GLN A 120 1.58 -5.32 18.80
N ALA A 121 0.38 -4.78 18.56
CA ALA A 121 -0.32 -3.91 19.49
C ALA A 121 -1.18 -4.68 20.51
N GLY A 122 -1.12 -6.01 20.52
CA GLY A 122 -1.83 -6.88 21.46
C GLY A 122 -3.16 -7.45 20.94
N MET A 123 -3.48 -7.27 19.65
CA MET A 123 -4.69 -7.84 19.03
C MET A 123 -4.49 -9.33 18.69
N VAL A 124 -4.32 -10.12 19.74
CA VAL A 124 -4.20 -11.58 19.73
C VAL A 124 -5.28 -12.20 20.60
N GLY A 125 -5.65 -13.44 20.29
CA GLY A 125 -6.63 -14.19 21.06
C GLY A 125 -6.37 -15.69 21.02
N GLY A 126 -7.06 -16.38 21.92
CA GLY A 126 -6.93 -17.82 22.12
C GLY A 126 -8.28 -18.50 22.34
N ILE A 127 -8.40 -19.75 21.86
CA ILE A 127 -9.47 -20.67 22.23
C ILE A 127 -8.83 -21.90 22.87
N ASN A 128 -9.38 -22.36 24.01
CA ASN A 128 -8.90 -23.50 24.78
C ASN A 128 -7.40 -23.40 25.15
N VAL A 129 -6.94 -22.19 25.49
CA VAL A 129 -5.54 -21.94 25.86
C VAL A 129 -5.29 -22.28 27.33
N PRO A 130 -4.11 -22.84 27.68
CA PRO A 130 -3.73 -23.09 29.07
C PRO A 130 -3.78 -21.83 29.94
N THR A 131 -4.30 -21.97 31.17
CA THR A 131 -4.32 -20.89 32.17
C THR A 131 -3.03 -20.81 33.00
N SER A 132 -2.13 -21.80 32.87
CA SER A 132 -0.84 -21.87 33.57
C SER A 132 0.22 -22.51 32.69
N GLY A 133 1.50 -22.30 33.02
CA GLY A 133 2.64 -22.86 32.28
C GLY A 133 3.24 -21.88 31.27
N SER A 134 4.01 -22.38 30.31
CA SER A 134 4.72 -21.54 29.33
C SER A 134 3.82 -21.03 28.19
N ASN A 135 2.72 -21.72 27.88
CA ASN A 135 1.88 -21.47 26.70
C ASN A 135 0.57 -20.77 27.07
N THR A 136 0.62 -19.75 27.93
CA THR A 136 -0.57 -18.95 28.32
C THR A 136 -0.87 -17.83 27.32
N LEU A 137 -2.08 -17.28 27.36
CA LEU A 137 -2.43 -16.12 26.54
C LEU A 137 -1.56 -14.89 26.83
N GLU A 138 -1.15 -14.71 28.08
CA GLU A 138 -0.26 -13.61 28.48
C GLU A 138 1.11 -13.74 27.82
N ASN A 139 1.70 -14.94 27.84
CA ASN A 139 2.97 -15.19 27.16
C ASN A 139 2.83 -15.08 25.63
N PHE A 140 1.68 -15.46 25.08
CA PHE A 140 1.39 -15.29 23.65
C PHE A 140 1.34 -13.81 23.25
N MET A 141 0.68 -12.98 24.06
CA MET A 141 0.62 -11.53 23.87
C MET A 141 2.01 -10.89 24.00
N GLN A 142 2.81 -11.32 24.98
CA GLN A 142 4.19 -10.87 25.12
C GLN A 142 5.06 -11.26 23.93
N ALA A 143 4.91 -12.49 23.41
CA ALA A 143 5.58 -12.93 22.19
C ALA A 143 5.16 -12.09 20.97
N ALA A 144 3.88 -11.73 20.87
CA ALA A 144 3.36 -10.87 19.82
C ALA A 144 4.00 -9.48 19.85
N HIS A 145 4.09 -8.86 21.02
CA HIS A 145 4.75 -7.56 21.21
C HIS A 145 6.23 -7.59 20.82
N ASN A 146 6.92 -8.70 21.12
CA ASN A 146 8.36 -8.84 20.89
C ASN A 146 8.73 -9.28 19.45
N GLN A 147 7.75 -9.57 18.59
CA GLN A 147 8.03 -10.04 17.25
C GLN A 147 8.61 -8.91 16.37
N GLN A 148 9.89 -9.04 16.00
CA GLN A 148 10.66 -7.99 15.31
C GLN A 148 10.26 -7.74 13.84
N ALA A 149 9.73 -8.76 13.14
CA ALA A 149 9.21 -8.61 11.79
C ALA A 149 7.72 -8.23 11.83
N PRO A 150 7.28 -7.23 11.03
CA PRO A 150 5.87 -6.87 10.93
C PRO A 150 5.05 -8.08 10.47
N SER A 151 3.78 -8.12 10.90
CA SER A 151 2.88 -9.22 10.58
C SER A 151 2.81 -9.45 9.07
N ASN A 152 3.15 -10.65 8.60
CA ASN A 152 2.97 -10.95 7.17
C ASN A 152 1.46 -10.96 6.84
N GLN A 153 1.07 -10.31 5.75
CA GLN A 153 -0.32 -10.27 5.28
C GLN A 153 -0.73 -11.56 4.55
N GLY A 154 -0.11 -12.68 4.91
CA GLY A 154 -0.38 -13.98 4.33
C GLY A 154 -1.85 -14.34 4.46
N GLN A 155 -2.30 -15.22 3.59
CA GLN A 155 -3.70 -15.61 3.51
C GLN A 155 -3.86 -17.07 3.92
N GLY A 156 -4.81 -17.30 4.81
CA GLY A 156 -5.25 -18.65 5.19
C GLY A 156 -6.46 -19.11 4.37
N GLY A 157 -6.94 -20.32 4.67
CA GLY A 157 -8.19 -20.85 4.15
C GLY A 157 -9.38 -20.55 5.06
N LEU A 158 -10.55 -21.13 4.76
CA LEU A 158 -11.68 -21.11 5.70
C LEU A 158 -11.52 -22.15 6.82
N SER A 159 -10.59 -23.08 6.70
CA SER A 159 -10.31 -24.13 7.67
C SER A 159 -8.85 -24.09 8.11
N GLY A 160 -8.62 -24.54 9.34
CA GLY A 160 -7.28 -24.66 9.89
C GLY A 160 -7.23 -25.65 11.05
N ALA A 161 -6.17 -25.61 11.85
CA ALA A 161 -5.97 -26.58 12.92
C ALA A 161 -7.04 -26.38 14.02
N GLY A 162 -7.94 -27.36 14.15
CA GLY A 162 -8.94 -27.42 15.23
C GLY A 162 -10.15 -26.50 15.08
N ALA A 163 -10.27 -25.76 13.97
CA ALA A 163 -11.48 -25.01 13.66
C ALA A 163 -11.67 -24.79 12.16
N ALA A 164 -12.93 -24.62 11.75
CA ALA A 164 -13.29 -24.36 10.36
C ALA A 164 -14.54 -23.48 10.24
N ALA A 165 -14.55 -22.64 9.22
CA ALA A 165 -15.69 -21.86 8.75
C ALA A 165 -16.17 -22.40 7.40
N THR A 166 -17.44 -22.16 7.07
CA THR A 166 -18.03 -22.56 5.77
C THR A 166 -18.06 -21.43 4.76
N THR A 167 -18.05 -20.18 5.22
CA THR A 167 -18.07 -18.97 4.40
C THR A 167 -17.21 -17.88 5.01
N TYR A 168 -16.88 -16.85 4.22
CA TYR A 168 -16.25 -15.62 4.71
C TYR A 168 -17.24 -14.70 5.46
N PRO A 169 -16.76 -13.63 6.12
CA PRO A 169 -17.61 -12.70 6.87
C PRO A 169 -18.75 -12.12 6.02
N GLY A 170 -19.94 -12.06 6.60
CA GLY A 170 -21.12 -11.51 5.96
C GLY A 170 -22.33 -11.38 6.90
N PRO A 171 -23.45 -10.80 6.42
CA PRO A 171 -23.58 -10.02 5.19
C PRO A 171 -22.66 -8.78 5.21
N LEU A 172 -22.41 -8.18 4.04
CA LEU A 172 -21.60 -6.95 3.92
C LEU A 172 -22.53 -5.75 3.65
N PRO A 173 -22.80 -4.90 4.65
CA PRO A 173 -23.59 -3.69 4.49
C PRO A 173 -22.86 -2.62 3.66
N SER A 174 -23.60 -1.60 3.20
CA SER A 174 -23.03 -0.49 2.43
C SER A 174 -21.83 0.15 3.12
N GLY A 175 -20.72 0.28 2.37
CA GLY A 175 -19.48 0.88 2.85
C GLY A 175 -18.55 -0.06 3.63
N VAL A 176 -19.00 -1.26 3.98
CA VAL A 176 -18.12 -2.32 4.51
C VAL A 176 -17.41 -3.01 3.34
N THR A 177 -16.09 -3.21 3.46
CA THR A 177 -15.34 -3.98 2.46
C THR A 177 -14.71 -5.22 3.10
N LEU A 178 -14.68 -6.31 2.34
CA LEU A 178 -14.03 -7.56 2.71
C LEU A 178 -12.96 -7.86 1.67
N ALA A 179 -11.70 -7.96 2.10
CA ALA A 179 -10.59 -8.38 1.26
C ALA A 179 -10.21 -9.83 1.60
N THR A 180 -10.69 -10.76 0.78
CA THR A 180 -10.27 -12.16 0.74
C THR A 180 -9.41 -12.34 -0.51
N GLY A 181 -8.18 -12.84 -0.40
CA GLY A 181 -7.39 -13.12 -1.61
C GLY A 181 -7.81 -14.37 -2.38
N ALA A 182 -8.96 -14.96 -2.03
CA ALA A 182 -9.68 -15.93 -2.83
C ALA A 182 -10.89 -15.25 -3.51
N PRO A 183 -11.22 -15.59 -4.76
CA PRO A 183 -12.44 -15.12 -5.40
C PRO A 183 -13.66 -15.57 -4.58
N LEU A 184 -14.50 -14.63 -4.18
CA LEU A 184 -15.77 -14.91 -3.52
C LEU A 184 -16.65 -15.79 -4.43
N PRO A 185 -17.31 -16.84 -3.92
CA PRO A 185 -18.41 -17.45 -4.66
C PRO A 185 -19.52 -16.40 -4.81
N ALA A 186 -19.82 -16.04 -6.06
CA ALA A 186 -20.97 -15.22 -6.38
C ALA A 186 -22.24 -16.01 -6.07
N ASN A 187 -22.84 -15.81 -4.89
CA ASN A 187 -24.25 -16.10 -4.65
C ASN A 187 -24.72 -15.49 -3.31
N ALA A 188 -25.29 -14.29 -3.41
CA ALA A 188 -26.30 -13.78 -2.47
C ALA A 188 -27.06 -12.65 -3.17
N THR A 189 -27.73 -12.98 -4.29
CA THR A 189 -28.81 -12.15 -4.82
C THR A 189 -29.99 -12.25 -3.86
N SER A 190 -30.31 -11.12 -3.22
CA SER A 190 -31.62 -10.86 -2.63
C SER A 190 -32.69 -11.01 -3.70
N GLY A 191 -33.41 -12.13 -3.65
CA GLY A 191 -34.54 -12.42 -4.52
C GLY A 191 -35.76 -11.60 -4.14
N SER A 192 -36.26 -10.83 -5.10
CA SER A 192 -37.67 -10.46 -5.20
C SER A 192 -38.02 -10.32 -6.68
N SER A 193 -38.51 -11.44 -7.24
CA SER A 193 -39.36 -11.58 -8.43
C SER A 193 -40.62 -10.69 -8.29
N ALA A 194 -41.27 -10.08 -9.29
CA ALA A 194 -41.33 -10.11 -10.76
C ALA A 194 -42.34 -8.99 -11.20
N PRO A 195 -42.85 -8.85 -12.45
CA PRO A 195 -42.33 -9.18 -13.79
C PRO A 195 -42.41 -8.01 -14.84
N THR A 196 -41.74 -8.24 -15.99
CA THR A 196 -42.09 -7.85 -17.38
C THR A 196 -42.45 -6.40 -17.77
N GLY A 197 -41.68 -5.86 -18.71
CA GLY A 197 -42.09 -4.71 -19.53
C GLY A 197 -41.01 -4.29 -20.53
N SER A 198 -41.00 -4.93 -21.69
CA SER A 198 -40.19 -4.60 -22.87
C SER A 198 -40.50 -3.19 -23.37
N SER A 199 -39.49 -2.38 -23.68
CA SER A 199 -39.48 -1.55 -24.89
C SER A 199 -38.15 -0.80 -25.07
N SER A 200 -37.64 -0.99 -26.28
CA SER A 200 -36.69 -0.17 -27.02
C SER A 200 -37.05 1.32 -27.03
N GLY A 201 -36.05 2.19 -26.93
CA GLY A 201 -36.25 3.62 -27.16
C GLY A 201 -34.97 4.42 -27.01
N SER A 202 -34.37 4.73 -28.15
CA SER A 202 -33.24 5.62 -28.38
C SER A 202 -33.37 6.98 -27.68
N ALA A 203 -32.25 7.55 -27.22
CA ALA A 203 -31.74 8.88 -27.62
C ALA A 203 -30.90 9.51 -26.51
N SER A 204 -29.62 9.69 -26.83
CA SER A 204 -28.81 10.89 -26.68
C SER A 204 -29.18 11.92 -25.60
N ALA A 205 -28.24 12.15 -24.68
CA ALA A 205 -28.00 13.47 -24.11
C ALA A 205 -26.48 13.75 -24.11
N PRO A 206 -26.01 14.91 -24.59
CA PRO A 206 -24.66 15.38 -24.37
C PRO A 206 -24.58 15.99 -22.97
N SER A 207 -23.46 15.85 -22.26
CA SER A 207 -23.15 16.76 -21.16
C SER A 207 -21.75 17.33 -21.33
N GLN A 208 -21.77 18.63 -21.60
CA GLN A 208 -20.63 19.51 -21.52
C GLN A 208 -20.12 19.60 -20.09
N SER A 209 -18.83 19.88 -20.01
CA SER A 209 -18.09 20.39 -18.86
C SER A 209 -18.71 21.63 -18.21
N SER A 210 -18.74 21.65 -16.88
CA SER A 210 -18.47 22.81 -16.01
C SER A 210 -18.59 22.32 -14.57
N SER A 211 -17.50 22.11 -13.83
CA SER A 211 -16.81 23.15 -13.05
C SER A 211 -17.79 24.02 -12.26
N ALA A 212 -18.07 23.64 -11.02
CA ALA A 212 -18.53 24.56 -9.98
C ALA A 212 -17.87 24.14 -8.66
N MET A 213 -16.90 24.93 -8.23
CA MET A 213 -16.58 25.06 -6.81
C MET A 213 -17.87 25.42 -6.06
N ALA A 214 -18.23 24.65 -5.04
CA ALA A 214 -19.13 25.11 -4.00
C ALA A 214 -18.85 24.35 -2.69
N ALA A 215 -18.33 25.13 -1.73
CA ALA A 215 -18.63 25.10 -0.30
C ALA A 215 -18.38 23.80 0.50
N PHE A 216 -17.44 23.92 1.42
CA PHE A 216 -17.39 23.26 2.72
C PHE A 216 -18.79 23.00 3.30
N GLY A 217 -19.26 21.77 3.20
CA GLY A 217 -20.39 21.27 3.97
C GLY A 217 -19.92 20.89 5.37
N THR A 218 -19.90 21.85 6.30
CA THR A 218 -19.86 21.54 7.73
C THR A 218 -21.19 20.88 8.11
N ASN A 219 -21.15 19.59 8.42
CA ASN A 219 -22.30 18.85 8.92
C ASN A 219 -22.74 19.44 10.29
N PRO A 220 -24.02 19.78 10.52
CA PRO A 220 -24.47 20.48 11.74
C PRO A 220 -24.26 19.68 13.04
N LEU A 221 -24.05 18.36 12.95
CA LEU A 221 -23.76 17.49 14.09
C LEU A 221 -22.28 17.47 14.51
N LEU A 222 -21.36 17.71 13.58
CA LEU A 222 -19.94 17.91 13.91
C LEU A 222 -19.74 19.28 14.59
N ALA A 223 -20.57 20.28 14.26
CA ALA A 223 -20.61 21.53 15.00
C ALA A 223 -21.08 21.32 16.45
N PHE A 224 -22.09 20.49 16.73
CA PHE A 224 -22.57 20.26 18.09
C PHE A 224 -21.59 19.48 19.00
N ALA A 225 -20.88 18.49 18.46
CA ALA A 225 -19.87 17.72 19.22
C ALA A 225 -18.56 18.52 19.42
N ALA A 226 -18.14 19.31 18.42
CA ALA A 226 -17.04 20.26 18.55
C ALA A 226 -17.39 21.38 19.56
N VAL A 227 -18.62 21.91 19.51
CA VAL A 227 -19.13 22.93 20.46
C VAL A 227 -19.18 22.41 21.89
N LYS A 228 -19.49 21.12 22.11
CA LYS A 228 -19.60 20.55 23.48
C LYS A 228 -18.27 20.13 24.10
N VAL A 229 -17.26 19.84 23.27
CA VAL A 229 -15.86 19.64 23.72
C VAL A 229 -15.13 20.98 23.85
N GLU A 230 -15.51 22.02 23.09
CA GLU A 230 -14.99 23.39 23.25
C GLU A 230 -15.62 24.16 24.40
N SER A 231 -16.86 23.83 24.81
CA SER A 231 -17.55 24.50 25.93
C SER A 231 -17.01 24.14 27.32
N SER A 232 -16.10 23.18 27.44
CA SER A 232 -15.46 22.82 28.71
C SER A 232 -13.96 22.57 28.53
N PRO A 233 -13.10 23.52 28.97
CA PRO A 233 -11.66 23.36 28.93
C PRO A 233 -11.19 22.07 29.63
N THR A 234 -11.89 21.66 30.70
CA THR A 234 -11.58 20.48 31.50
C THR A 234 -11.93 19.18 30.78
N ALA A 235 -13.06 19.12 30.08
CA ALA A 235 -13.45 17.95 29.29
C ALA A 235 -12.52 17.76 28.09
N LYS A 236 -12.13 18.85 27.42
CA LYS A 236 -11.11 18.83 26.34
C LYS A 236 -9.76 18.35 26.85
N LYS A 237 -9.33 18.81 28.02
CA LYS A 237 -8.05 18.42 28.62
C LYS A 237 -8.05 16.94 29.06
N ALA A 238 -9.15 16.46 29.64
CA ALA A 238 -9.32 15.06 30.01
C ALA A 238 -9.38 14.14 28.78
N PHE A 239 -10.08 14.56 27.72
CA PHE A 239 -10.14 13.85 26.45
C PHE A 239 -8.78 13.80 25.75
N LEU A 240 -8.05 14.91 25.66
CA LEU A 240 -6.70 14.95 25.07
C LEU A 240 -5.69 14.16 25.92
N ALA A 241 -5.82 14.17 27.25
CA ALA A 241 -4.98 13.35 28.13
C ALA A 241 -5.25 11.85 27.93
N LEU A 242 -6.51 11.44 27.87
CA LEU A 242 -6.89 10.05 27.60
C LEU A 242 -6.50 9.60 26.18
N ALA A 243 -6.67 10.47 25.19
CA ALA A 243 -6.25 10.23 23.81
C ALA A 243 -4.72 10.07 23.71
N ASN A 244 -3.94 10.94 24.36
CA ASN A 244 -2.48 10.82 24.41
C ASN A 244 -2.02 9.54 25.13
N VAL A 245 -2.68 9.15 26.24
CA VAL A 245 -2.39 7.89 26.97
C VAL A 245 -2.72 6.65 26.12
N LEU A 246 -3.74 6.73 25.25
CA LEU A 246 -4.12 5.67 24.31
C LEU A 246 -3.37 5.75 22.97
N GLY A 247 -2.40 6.67 22.82
CA GLY A 247 -1.60 6.83 21.60
C GLY A 247 -2.32 7.49 20.42
N TYR A 248 -3.55 7.96 20.61
CA TYR A 248 -4.28 8.77 19.64
C TYR A 248 -3.61 10.14 19.50
N GLY A 249 -3.04 10.39 18.33
CA GLY A 249 -2.19 11.57 18.10
C GLY A 249 -0.70 11.30 18.25
N SER A 250 -0.27 10.03 18.41
CA SER A 250 1.14 9.69 18.31
C SER A 250 1.71 10.14 16.95
N SER A 251 2.97 10.59 16.96
CA SER A 251 3.66 11.05 15.74
C SER A 251 3.66 9.99 14.63
N LYS A 252 3.67 8.69 15.00
CA LYS A 252 3.57 7.55 14.09
C LYS A 252 2.21 7.43 13.39
N GLN A 253 1.11 7.56 14.15
CA GLN A 253 -0.24 7.49 13.58
C GLN A 253 -0.53 8.70 12.70
N GLN A 254 -0.07 9.89 13.10
CA GLN A 254 -0.19 11.11 12.30
C GLN A 254 0.58 10.97 10.98
N ALA A 255 1.82 10.47 11.04
CA ALA A 255 2.62 10.16 9.87
C ALA A 255 1.90 9.19 8.91
N GLY A 256 1.39 8.05 9.41
CA GLY A 256 0.71 7.06 8.57
C GLY A 256 -0.55 7.58 7.88
N ARG A 257 -1.33 8.47 8.52
CA ARG A 257 -2.53 9.07 7.91
C ARG A 257 -2.20 10.12 6.85
N ARG A 258 -1.11 10.87 7.03
CA ARG A 258 -0.74 12.01 6.18
C ARG A 258 0.18 11.62 5.03
N ALA A 259 1.05 10.63 5.23
CA ALA A 259 2.05 10.23 4.27
C ALA A 259 1.46 9.77 2.93
N PHE A 260 0.28 9.12 2.93
CA PHE A 260 -0.39 8.77 1.68
C PHE A 260 -0.74 10.02 0.86
N GLY A 261 -1.27 11.07 1.49
CA GLY A 261 -1.60 12.33 0.81
C GLY A 261 -0.35 13.05 0.31
N LEU A 262 0.72 13.05 1.11
CA LEU A 262 2.03 13.57 0.69
C LEU A 262 2.56 12.80 -0.52
N TYR A 263 2.54 11.47 -0.49
CA TYR A 263 2.98 10.67 -1.62
C TYR A 263 2.10 10.89 -2.86
N LYS A 264 0.79 10.62 -2.74
CA LYS A 264 -0.17 10.62 -3.84
C LYS A 264 -0.33 11.99 -4.47
N SER A 265 -0.41 13.07 -3.68
CA SER A 265 -0.77 14.40 -4.18
C SER A 265 0.41 15.36 -4.35
N VAL A 266 1.60 14.99 -3.86
CA VAL A 266 2.80 15.84 -3.98
C VAL A 266 3.90 15.16 -4.78
N CYS A 267 4.22 13.89 -4.53
CA CYS A 267 5.31 13.21 -5.23
C CYS A 267 4.88 12.50 -6.52
N ALA A 268 3.85 11.65 -6.44
CA ALA A 268 3.45 10.76 -7.53
C ALA A 268 2.88 11.50 -8.76
N VAL A 269 2.37 12.72 -8.58
CA VAL A 269 1.79 13.57 -9.65
C VAL A 269 2.84 14.24 -10.54
N LYS A 270 4.07 14.39 -10.06
CA LYS A 270 5.09 15.20 -10.73
C LYS A 270 5.54 14.70 -12.10
N PRO A 271 5.64 13.39 -12.36
CA PRO A 271 5.85 12.90 -13.72
C PRO A 271 4.77 13.41 -14.68
N ASP A 272 3.49 13.34 -14.28
CA ASP A 272 2.35 13.70 -15.12
C ASP A 272 2.20 15.22 -15.30
N GLU A 273 2.41 16.00 -14.23
CA GLU A 273 2.31 17.47 -14.26
C GLU A 273 3.36 18.13 -15.18
N ASP A 274 4.62 17.67 -15.09
CA ASP A 274 5.74 18.22 -15.84
C ASP A 274 6.18 17.27 -16.97
N ARG A 275 5.24 16.49 -17.51
CA ARG A 275 5.51 15.43 -18.50
C ARG A 275 6.30 15.91 -19.70
N LEU A 276 6.00 17.11 -20.21
CA LEU A 276 6.70 17.67 -21.37
C LEU A 276 8.18 17.90 -21.07
N PHE A 277 8.50 18.48 -19.90
CA PHE A 277 9.90 18.69 -19.51
C PHE A 277 10.64 17.36 -19.40
N TRP A 278 10.07 16.39 -18.68
CA TRP A 278 10.72 15.09 -18.49
C TRP A 278 10.90 14.31 -19.79
N GLN A 279 9.90 14.30 -20.67
CA GLN A 279 9.94 13.49 -21.89
C GLN A 279 10.65 14.18 -23.06
N GLN A 280 10.52 15.50 -23.19
CA GLN A 280 11.02 16.24 -24.34
C GLN A 280 12.34 16.97 -24.06
N GLU A 281 12.53 17.54 -22.87
CA GLU A 281 13.79 18.23 -22.53
C GLU A 281 14.81 17.24 -21.97
N CYS A 282 14.43 16.45 -20.96
CA CYS A 282 15.30 15.40 -20.41
C CYS A 282 15.40 14.14 -21.29
N HIS A 283 14.56 14.05 -22.33
CA HIS A 283 14.50 12.91 -23.25
C HIS A 283 14.28 11.58 -22.51
N LEU A 284 13.47 11.59 -21.45
CA LEU A 284 13.11 10.36 -20.76
C LEU A 284 12.02 9.64 -21.54
N PRO A 285 12.21 8.36 -21.88
CA PRO A 285 11.20 7.60 -22.61
C PRO A 285 9.96 7.42 -21.73
N PRO A 286 8.76 7.27 -22.31
CA PRO A 286 7.51 7.08 -21.57
C PRO A 286 7.39 5.63 -21.03
N THR A 287 8.31 5.25 -20.13
CA THR A 287 8.38 3.94 -19.50
C THR A 287 8.12 4.03 -18.00
N PHE A 288 7.78 2.89 -17.39
CA PHE A 288 7.66 2.78 -15.94
C PHE A 288 8.97 3.14 -15.21
N GLN A 289 10.13 2.82 -15.81
CA GLN A 289 11.44 3.16 -15.24
C GLN A 289 11.64 4.68 -15.15
N SER A 290 11.25 5.43 -16.19
CA SER A 290 11.31 6.89 -16.19
C SER A 290 10.34 7.48 -15.15
N TRP A 291 9.12 6.93 -15.05
CA TRP A 291 8.17 7.35 -14.02
C TRP A 291 8.72 7.13 -12.61
N PHE A 292 9.32 5.96 -12.36
CA PHE A 292 9.95 5.62 -11.08
C PHE A 292 11.05 6.63 -10.74
N THR A 293 11.92 6.93 -11.70
CA THR A 293 13.08 7.82 -11.52
C THR A 293 12.63 9.24 -11.15
N VAL A 294 11.66 9.79 -11.89
CA VAL A 294 11.11 11.12 -11.60
C VAL A 294 10.36 11.14 -10.27
N THR A 295 9.54 10.13 -9.97
CA THR A 295 8.81 10.05 -8.69
C THR A 295 9.78 9.95 -7.51
N ASN A 296 10.84 9.15 -7.66
CA ASN A 296 11.87 8.95 -6.65
C ASN A 296 12.62 10.26 -6.33
N LEU A 297 12.90 11.11 -7.33
CA LEU A 297 13.50 12.44 -7.09
C LEU A 297 12.64 13.27 -6.13
N HIS A 298 11.32 13.28 -6.35
CA HIS A 298 10.38 14.05 -5.54
C HIS A 298 10.18 13.44 -4.15
N VAL A 299 10.21 12.11 -4.03
CA VAL A 299 10.27 11.41 -2.74
C VAL A 299 11.54 11.80 -1.98
N TRP A 300 12.69 11.88 -2.64
CA TRP A 300 13.95 12.33 -2.02
C TRP A 300 13.90 13.79 -1.58
N LEU A 301 13.39 14.71 -2.41
CA LEU A 301 13.21 16.13 -2.06
C LEU A 301 12.37 16.29 -0.79
N LEU A 302 11.22 15.61 -0.74
CA LEU A 302 10.36 15.65 0.44
C LEU A 302 11.03 15.00 1.66
N THR A 303 11.75 13.90 1.46
CA THR A 303 12.51 13.22 2.52
C THR A 303 13.57 14.15 3.12
N CYS A 304 14.26 14.97 2.33
CA CYS A 304 15.21 15.97 2.84
C CYS A 304 14.55 16.91 3.84
N ARG A 305 13.37 17.45 3.51
CA ARG A 305 12.63 18.31 4.43
C ARG A 305 12.12 17.57 5.66
N LEU A 306 11.67 16.33 5.50
CA LEU A 306 11.19 15.51 6.62
C LEU A 306 12.32 15.10 7.58
N ARG A 307 13.57 14.98 7.12
CA ARG A 307 14.74 14.71 7.97
C ARG A 307 15.04 15.86 8.93
N ALA A 308 14.64 17.08 8.58
CA ALA A 308 14.80 18.25 9.44
C ALA A 308 13.74 18.36 10.55
N LEU A 309 12.68 17.54 10.50
CA LEU A 309 11.72 17.45 11.61
C LEU A 309 12.37 16.85 12.86
N PRO A 310 11.82 17.09 14.06
CA PRO A 310 12.24 16.40 15.27
C PRO A 310 12.32 14.88 15.04
N PRO A 311 13.36 14.18 15.54
CA PRO A 311 13.64 12.78 15.17
C PRO A 311 12.46 11.81 15.35
N SER A 312 11.63 12.06 16.36
CA SER A 312 10.41 11.29 16.64
C SER A 312 9.29 11.48 15.61
N HIS A 313 9.32 12.52 14.79
CA HIS A 313 8.34 12.78 13.73
C HIS A 313 8.95 12.46 12.37
N GLY A 314 10.16 12.95 12.10
CA GLY A 314 10.86 12.74 10.83
C GLY A 314 10.97 11.25 10.48
N LYS A 315 11.39 10.40 11.44
CA LYS A 315 11.52 8.95 11.21
C LYS A 315 10.21 8.30 10.77
N TYR A 316 9.07 8.65 11.38
CA TYR A 316 7.80 8.02 11.04
C TYR A 316 7.23 8.54 9.72
N TYR A 317 7.34 9.85 9.45
CA TYR A 317 6.89 10.41 8.18
C TYR A 317 7.70 9.87 7.00
N ILE A 318 9.02 9.77 7.15
CA ILE A 318 9.91 9.21 6.13
C ILE A 318 9.57 7.74 5.89
N GLN A 319 9.44 6.93 6.96
CA GLN A 319 9.07 5.52 6.82
C GLN A 319 7.73 5.36 6.10
N ALA A 320 6.69 6.08 6.54
CA ALA A 320 5.37 5.98 5.93
C ALA A 320 5.34 6.48 4.47
N LEU A 321 6.11 7.52 4.14
CA LEU A 321 6.25 8.02 2.76
C LEU A 321 6.88 6.95 1.86
N ILE A 322 7.97 6.32 2.33
CA ILE A 322 8.66 5.25 1.61
C ILE A 322 7.78 4.02 1.47
N ASP A 323 7.02 3.66 2.50
CA ASP A 323 6.08 2.53 2.45
C ASP A 323 5.05 2.75 1.34
N HIS A 324 4.41 3.93 1.28
CA HIS A 324 3.47 4.27 0.20
C HIS A 324 4.11 4.28 -1.18
N PHE A 325 5.34 4.80 -1.30
CA PHE A 325 6.08 4.79 -2.55
C PHE A 325 6.30 3.35 -3.05
N PHE A 326 6.81 2.45 -2.21
CA PHE A 326 7.08 1.08 -2.65
C PHE A 326 5.83 0.23 -2.85
N ILE A 327 4.72 0.52 -2.15
CA ILE A 327 3.42 -0.12 -2.43
C ILE A 327 2.94 0.26 -3.84
N ASP A 328 3.06 1.54 -4.23
CA ASP A 328 2.68 2.00 -5.56
C ASP A 328 3.60 1.44 -6.66
N VAL A 329 4.91 1.38 -6.38
CA VAL A 329 5.88 0.73 -7.28
C VAL A 329 5.53 -0.75 -7.46
N GLU A 330 5.21 -1.48 -6.39
CA GLU A 330 4.83 -2.89 -6.48
C GLU A 330 3.55 -3.08 -7.30
N ASP A 331 2.51 -2.27 -7.03
CA ASP A 331 1.25 -2.30 -7.77
C ASP A 331 1.47 -2.08 -9.27
N ARG A 332 2.27 -1.07 -9.63
CA ARG A 332 2.62 -0.75 -11.01
C ARG A 332 3.49 -1.82 -11.68
N VAL A 333 4.48 -2.39 -10.97
CA VAL A 333 5.29 -3.52 -11.47
C VAL A 333 4.40 -4.73 -11.73
N ARG A 334 3.48 -5.04 -10.82
CA ARG A 334 2.51 -6.13 -11.01
C ARG A 334 1.62 -5.87 -12.21
N ALA A 335 1.12 -4.63 -12.38
CA ALA A 335 0.33 -4.28 -13.55
C ALA A 335 1.10 -4.45 -14.87
N VAL A 336 2.39 -4.08 -14.89
CA VAL A 336 3.24 -4.20 -16.09
C VAL A 336 3.62 -5.65 -16.39
N LEU A 337 4.03 -6.43 -15.40
CA LEU A 337 4.47 -7.82 -15.60
C LEU A 337 3.30 -8.82 -15.68
N GLN A 338 2.19 -8.52 -15.02
CA GLN A 338 1.01 -9.37 -14.87
C GLN A 338 -0.28 -8.54 -14.99
N PRO A 339 -0.60 -8.01 -16.17
CA PRO A 339 -1.79 -7.21 -16.34
C PRO A 339 -3.02 -8.03 -15.94
N PRO A 340 -3.87 -7.51 -15.02
CA PRO A 340 -5.04 -8.24 -14.58
C PRO A 340 -6.05 -8.36 -15.72
N ALA A 341 -6.81 -9.45 -15.74
CA ALA A 341 -7.78 -9.69 -16.81
C ALA A 341 -8.91 -8.65 -16.85
N LYS A 342 -9.18 -8.02 -15.71
CA LYS A 342 -10.02 -6.84 -15.58
C LYS A 342 -9.14 -5.70 -15.03
N PRO A 343 -9.15 -4.50 -15.63
CA PRO A 343 -8.42 -3.36 -15.08
C PRO A 343 -8.83 -3.10 -13.62
N THR A 344 -7.87 -3.17 -12.71
CA THR A 344 -8.05 -2.79 -11.31
C THR A 344 -7.73 -1.31 -11.15
N GLU A 345 -8.38 -0.65 -10.19
CA GLU A 345 -8.02 0.73 -9.84
C GLU A 345 -6.59 0.75 -9.29
N PRO A 346 -5.68 1.59 -9.82
CA PRO A 346 -4.31 1.69 -9.32
C PRO A 346 -4.27 2.19 -7.88
N TYR A 347 -3.24 1.79 -7.13
CA TYR A 347 -3.05 2.20 -5.73
C TYR A 347 -3.13 3.72 -5.52
N THR A 348 -2.59 4.49 -6.46
CA THR A 348 -2.66 5.96 -6.47
C THR A 348 -3.68 6.48 -7.47
N PHE A 349 -3.30 6.52 -8.74
CA PHE A 349 -4.08 6.96 -9.90
C PHE A 349 -3.44 6.42 -11.18
N ALA A 350 -4.24 6.36 -12.26
CA ALA A 350 -3.73 6.02 -13.59
C ALA A 350 -2.86 7.16 -14.11
N SER A 351 -1.59 6.86 -14.39
CA SER A 351 -0.63 7.86 -14.87
C SER A 351 -0.67 7.92 -16.40
N ALA A 352 -0.69 9.14 -16.94
CA ALA A 352 -0.57 9.38 -18.38
C ALA A 352 0.89 9.54 -18.84
N PHE A 353 1.85 9.32 -17.94
CA PHE A 353 3.27 9.45 -18.24
C PHE A 353 3.83 8.28 -19.05
N TYR A 354 3.35 7.06 -18.80
CA TYR A 354 3.78 5.87 -19.52
C TYR A 354 2.59 4.99 -19.85
N VAL A 355 2.73 4.19 -20.91
CA VAL A 355 1.74 3.19 -21.30
C VAL A 355 2.28 1.82 -20.91
N ASN A 356 1.44 0.96 -20.35
CA ASN A 356 1.80 -0.42 -20.07
C ASN A 356 1.77 -1.21 -21.39
N PRO A 357 2.92 -1.65 -21.94
CA PRO A 357 2.97 -2.36 -23.22
C PRO A 357 2.28 -3.73 -23.16
N ASN A 358 2.15 -4.31 -21.97
CA ASN A 358 1.53 -5.61 -21.76
C ASN A 358 0.03 -5.52 -21.47
N ALA A 359 -0.55 -4.31 -21.41
CA ALA A 359 -1.97 -4.15 -21.12
C ALA A 359 -2.83 -4.93 -22.14
N PRO A 360 -3.92 -5.60 -21.71
CA PRO A 360 -4.76 -6.37 -22.62
C PRO A 360 -5.42 -5.44 -23.63
N THR A 361 -5.25 -5.73 -24.91
CA THR A 361 -5.95 -5.04 -26.01
C THR A 361 -7.04 -5.96 -26.59
N ALA A 362 -7.96 -5.41 -27.38
CA ALA A 362 -8.99 -6.19 -28.06
C ALA A 362 -8.41 -7.34 -28.91
N ASP A 363 -7.19 -7.15 -29.42
CA ASP A 363 -6.47 -8.11 -30.28
C ASP A 363 -5.55 -9.08 -29.51
N ASN A 364 -5.31 -8.86 -28.20
CA ASN A 364 -4.42 -9.68 -27.38
C ASN A 364 -5.08 -10.05 -26.03
N PRO A 365 -5.90 -11.12 -26.00
CA PRO A 365 -6.68 -11.47 -24.83
C PRO A 365 -5.80 -11.93 -23.65
N THR A 366 -6.36 -11.76 -22.46
CA THR A 366 -5.69 -11.90 -21.16
C THR A 366 -5.10 -13.31 -20.97
N LYS A 367 -3.79 -13.41 -20.76
CA LYS A 367 -3.13 -14.69 -20.43
C LYS A 367 -3.36 -15.06 -18.95
N PRO A 368 -3.65 -16.32 -18.62
CA PRO A 368 -3.80 -16.76 -17.23
C PRO A 368 -2.50 -16.55 -16.43
N ARG A 369 -2.63 -16.15 -15.16
CA ARG A 369 -1.51 -15.91 -14.25
C ARG A 369 -0.65 -17.18 -14.13
N SER A 370 0.59 -17.14 -14.60
CA SER A 370 1.53 -18.26 -14.44
C SER A 370 2.14 -18.27 -13.03
N ARG A 371 2.89 -19.31 -12.63
CA ARG A 371 3.52 -19.46 -11.29
C ARG A 371 4.89 -18.75 -11.13
N ALA A 372 5.63 -18.55 -12.22
CA ALA A 372 6.89 -17.79 -12.26
C ALA A 372 6.85 -16.25 -11.99
N PRO A 373 5.70 -15.54 -11.99
CA PRO A 373 5.66 -14.08 -11.92
C PRO A 373 6.05 -13.45 -10.58
N ASP A 374 5.76 -14.07 -9.42
CA ASP A 374 6.08 -13.46 -8.12
C ASP A 374 7.60 -13.37 -7.88
N ARG A 375 8.37 -14.33 -8.41
CA ARG A 375 9.84 -14.26 -8.40
C ARG A 375 10.36 -13.08 -9.20
N LEU A 376 9.73 -12.78 -10.35
CA LEU A 376 10.10 -11.64 -11.19
C LEU A 376 9.74 -10.32 -10.52
N VAL A 377 8.54 -10.20 -9.94
CA VAL A 377 8.14 -9.03 -9.14
C VAL A 377 9.11 -8.81 -7.99
N THR A 378 9.43 -9.87 -7.21
CA THR A 378 10.38 -9.78 -6.09
C THR A 378 11.77 -9.32 -6.55
N ARG A 379 12.26 -9.84 -7.67
CA ARG A 379 13.54 -9.42 -8.26
C ARG A 379 13.52 -7.94 -8.65
N GLN A 380 12.45 -7.51 -9.31
CA GLN A 380 12.30 -6.10 -9.72
C GLN A 380 12.19 -5.17 -8.51
N MET A 381 11.43 -5.54 -7.48
CA MET A 381 11.34 -4.76 -6.24
C MET A 381 12.71 -4.61 -5.55
N LYS A 382 13.57 -5.63 -5.62
CA LYS A 382 14.95 -5.53 -5.13
C LYS A 382 15.76 -4.51 -5.94
N ILE A 383 15.68 -4.56 -7.27
CA ILE A 383 16.36 -3.60 -8.16
C ILE A 383 15.90 -2.17 -7.86
N PHE A 384 14.59 -1.92 -7.77
CA PHE A 384 14.06 -0.59 -7.45
C PHE A 384 14.46 -0.11 -6.07
N LYS A 385 14.51 -0.99 -5.07
CA LYS A 385 14.98 -0.63 -3.72
C LYS A 385 16.43 -0.18 -3.73
N GLU A 386 17.28 -0.84 -4.50
CA GLU A 386 18.69 -0.47 -4.62
C GLU A 386 18.89 0.82 -5.42
N GLN A 387 18.14 1.01 -6.51
CA GLN A 387 18.12 2.27 -7.25
C GLN A 387 17.67 3.44 -6.36
N TRP A 388 16.62 3.24 -5.55
CA TRP A 388 16.16 4.21 -4.55
C TRP A 388 17.27 4.58 -3.56
N ALA A 389 17.91 3.58 -2.96
CA ALA A 389 18.97 3.81 -1.98
C ALA A 389 20.21 4.48 -2.58
N GLY A 390 20.65 4.02 -3.76
CA GLY A 390 21.83 4.55 -4.46
C GLY A 390 21.63 5.98 -4.93
N MET A 391 20.45 6.28 -5.51
CA MET A 391 20.11 7.63 -5.92
C MET A 391 20.01 8.58 -4.72
N GLY A 392 19.38 8.13 -3.63
CA GLY A 392 19.31 8.90 -2.38
C GLY A 392 20.70 9.24 -1.84
N LEU A 393 21.62 8.28 -1.82
CA LEU A 393 23.01 8.50 -1.39
C LEU A 393 23.75 9.51 -2.27
N ALA A 394 23.60 9.39 -3.60
CA ALA A 394 24.24 10.30 -4.53
C ALA A 394 23.75 11.74 -4.35
N PHE A 395 22.44 11.92 -4.18
CA PHE A 395 21.86 13.23 -3.95
C PHE A 395 22.16 13.80 -2.56
N ASP A 396 22.24 12.95 -1.52
CA ASP A 396 22.64 13.39 -0.19
C ASP A 396 24.11 13.88 -0.18
N LEU A 397 25.00 13.19 -0.90
CA LEU A 397 26.38 13.65 -1.09
C LEU A 397 26.43 14.98 -1.85
N ALA A 398 25.68 15.09 -2.96
CA ALA A 398 25.60 16.30 -3.75
C ALA A 398 25.04 17.50 -2.97
N LEU A 399 24.06 17.26 -2.10
CA LEU A 399 23.48 18.29 -1.25
C LEU A 399 24.53 18.95 -0.35
N VAL A 400 25.51 18.16 0.13
CA VAL A 400 26.60 18.62 0.99
C VAL A 400 27.75 19.25 0.20
N GLN A 401 28.10 18.71 -0.97
CA GLN A 401 29.27 19.13 -1.74
C GLN A 401 29.01 20.40 -2.56
N GLY A 402 27.92 20.45 -3.31
CA GLY A 402 27.64 21.59 -4.19
C GLY A 402 26.85 21.25 -5.44
N ASP A 403 26.66 22.26 -6.29
CA ASP A 403 25.83 22.16 -7.49
C ASP A 403 26.48 21.35 -8.61
N MET A 404 27.81 21.29 -8.65
CA MET A 404 28.53 20.44 -9.61
C MET A 404 28.27 18.96 -9.31
N GLU A 405 28.37 18.55 -8.05
CA GLU A 405 28.03 17.20 -7.61
C GLU A 405 26.55 16.91 -7.77
N MET A 406 25.68 17.91 -7.59
CA MET A 406 24.24 17.78 -7.87
C MET A 406 23.98 17.54 -9.36
N ALA A 407 24.64 18.29 -10.24
CA ALA A 407 24.55 18.07 -11.69
C ALA A 407 25.07 16.67 -12.06
N ALA A 408 26.17 16.22 -11.46
CA ALA A 408 26.68 14.86 -11.68
C ALA A 408 25.70 13.78 -11.18
N ALA A 409 25.03 14.00 -10.04
CA ALA A 409 24.01 13.10 -9.51
C ALA A 409 22.76 13.05 -10.41
N VAL A 410 22.31 14.20 -10.92
CA VAL A 410 21.23 14.32 -11.92
C VAL A 410 21.61 13.58 -13.20
N TRP A 411 22.77 13.87 -13.77
CA TRP A 411 23.24 13.23 -15.00
C TRP A 411 23.28 11.71 -14.87
N ARG A 412 23.87 11.21 -13.77
CA ARG A 412 24.03 9.77 -13.54
C ARG A 412 22.71 9.05 -13.29
N ASN A 413 21.85 9.60 -12.44
CA ASN A 413 20.68 8.87 -11.92
C ASN A 413 19.38 9.20 -12.64
N LEU A 414 19.24 10.40 -13.21
CA LEU A 414 18.03 10.81 -13.93
C LEU A 414 18.22 10.71 -15.44
N LEU A 415 19.38 11.18 -15.95
CA LEU A 415 19.63 11.28 -17.39
C LEU A 415 20.40 10.08 -17.95
N GLY A 416 20.48 8.97 -17.20
CA GLY A 416 21.05 7.69 -17.66
C GLY A 416 22.56 7.67 -17.86
N ALA A 417 23.29 8.65 -17.31
CA ALA A 417 24.72 8.84 -17.54
C ALA A 417 25.09 8.86 -19.03
N ARG A 418 24.19 9.37 -19.90
CA ARG A 418 24.42 9.36 -21.34
C ARG A 418 25.73 10.09 -21.68
N GLY A 419 26.55 9.49 -22.53
CA GLY A 419 27.84 10.01 -22.99
C GLY A 419 29.02 9.72 -22.06
N ALA A 420 28.83 8.96 -20.97
CA ALA A 420 29.88 8.67 -19.99
C ALA A 420 31.13 8.00 -20.59
N ARG A 421 30.98 7.28 -21.71
CA ARG A 421 32.07 6.59 -22.42
C ARG A 421 32.49 7.29 -23.72
N GLY A 422 32.06 8.54 -23.90
CA GLY A 422 32.25 9.32 -25.12
C GLY A 422 30.96 9.40 -25.95
N ILE A 423 30.93 10.37 -26.87
CA ILE A 423 29.80 10.63 -27.76
C ILE A 423 30.19 10.16 -29.16
N ALA A 424 29.36 9.31 -29.77
CA ALA A 424 29.56 8.84 -31.14
C ALA A 424 29.13 9.92 -32.14
N TYR A 425 29.99 10.25 -33.09
CA TYR A 425 29.68 11.14 -34.21
C TYR A 425 29.35 10.32 -35.47
N PRO A 426 28.51 10.83 -36.37
CA PRO A 426 28.25 10.18 -37.65
C PRO A 426 29.54 10.03 -38.45
N ASP A 427 29.93 8.80 -38.79
CA ASP A 427 31.04 8.52 -39.69
C ASP A 427 30.49 8.01 -41.04
N PRO A 428 30.63 8.79 -42.13
CA PRO A 428 30.12 8.42 -43.45
C PRO A 428 30.77 7.15 -44.03
N ASN A 429 31.89 6.68 -43.46
CA ASN A 429 32.59 5.46 -43.90
C ASN A 429 32.38 4.26 -42.96
N SER A 430 31.58 4.40 -41.90
CA SER A 430 31.34 3.32 -40.94
C SER A 430 30.26 2.34 -41.41
N SER A 431 30.54 1.03 -41.28
CA SER A 431 29.58 -0.03 -41.61
C SER A 431 28.59 -0.22 -40.44
N PRO A 432 27.27 -0.42 -40.67
CA PRO A 432 26.20 -0.36 -39.67
C PRO A 432 26.12 -1.62 -38.76
N SER A 433 27.25 -2.23 -38.42
CA SER A 433 27.26 -3.61 -37.89
C SER A 433 27.12 -3.75 -36.38
N GLN A 434 27.00 -2.66 -35.61
CA GLN A 434 26.75 -2.70 -34.17
C GLN A 434 25.81 -1.56 -33.74
N PRO A 435 24.84 -1.82 -32.85
CA PRO A 435 24.05 -0.75 -32.25
C PRO A 435 24.98 0.27 -31.56
N GLN A 436 24.91 1.53 -31.98
CA GLN A 436 25.71 2.63 -31.42
C GLN A 436 25.19 3.14 -30.08
N PHE A 437 24.18 2.52 -29.50
CA PHE A 437 23.64 2.93 -28.21
C PHE A 437 24.33 2.17 -27.07
N ARG A 438 24.64 2.87 -25.99
CA ARG A 438 25.09 2.28 -24.72
C ARG A 438 24.13 2.72 -23.63
N ARG A 439 23.75 1.81 -22.75
CA ARG A 439 23.00 2.16 -21.54
C ARG A 439 23.89 2.12 -20.32
N SER A 440 23.51 2.82 -19.26
CA SER A 440 24.11 2.60 -17.94
C SER A 440 23.76 1.20 -17.43
N VAL A 441 24.77 0.39 -17.08
CA VAL A 441 24.55 -0.95 -16.51
C VAL A 441 24.37 -0.86 -15.00
N ASN A 442 23.25 -1.36 -14.49
CA ASN A 442 23.07 -1.53 -13.05
C ASN A 442 23.85 -2.76 -12.57
N LEU A 443 24.95 -2.52 -11.86
CA LEU A 443 25.83 -3.58 -11.35
C LEU A 443 25.29 -4.27 -10.08
N VAL A 444 24.17 -3.80 -9.55
CA VAL A 444 23.56 -4.26 -8.30
C VAL A 444 22.11 -4.72 -8.59
N GLY A 445 21.60 -5.70 -7.85
CA GLY A 445 20.19 -6.14 -7.97
C GLY A 445 20.00 -7.62 -8.31
N GLY A 446 21.08 -8.40 -8.34
CA GLY A 446 21.01 -9.84 -8.60
C GLY A 446 20.80 -10.21 -10.07
N GLU A 447 20.96 -9.27 -11.01
CA GLU A 447 21.27 -9.59 -12.40
C GLU A 447 22.75 -9.92 -12.57
N VAL A 448 23.61 -9.08 -12.02
CA VAL A 448 25.06 -9.32 -12.02
C VAL A 448 25.45 -9.94 -10.68
N VAL A 449 25.57 -11.26 -10.64
CA VAL A 449 25.98 -12.01 -9.43
C VAL A 449 27.49 -11.91 -9.20
N ASN A 450 28.27 -11.68 -10.26
CA ASN A 450 29.71 -11.53 -10.19
C ASN A 450 30.20 -10.46 -11.17
N VAL A 451 30.48 -9.27 -10.66
CA VAL A 451 30.94 -8.10 -11.44
C VAL A 451 32.26 -8.40 -12.16
N ALA A 452 33.15 -9.22 -11.58
CA ALA A 452 34.44 -9.56 -12.18
C ALA A 452 34.33 -10.49 -13.40
N LYS A 453 33.17 -11.10 -13.63
CA LYS A 453 32.88 -11.93 -14.81
C LYS A 453 31.92 -11.25 -15.79
N LEU A 454 31.60 -9.97 -15.55
CA LEU A 454 30.67 -9.23 -16.37
C LEU A 454 31.37 -8.69 -17.62
N ASP A 455 30.85 -9.06 -18.77
CA ASP A 455 31.17 -8.39 -20.02
C ASP A 455 30.36 -7.09 -20.09
N LEU A 456 31.01 -6.00 -19.67
CA LEU A 456 30.38 -4.68 -19.57
C LEU A 456 29.90 -4.18 -20.94
N GLU A 457 30.67 -4.38 -22.01
CA GLU A 457 30.32 -3.91 -23.35
C GLU A 457 29.07 -4.61 -23.87
N LYS A 458 29.01 -5.93 -23.66
CA LYS A 458 27.82 -6.73 -24.01
C LYS A 458 26.60 -6.33 -23.21
N GLU A 459 26.75 -6.06 -21.91
CA GLU A 459 25.64 -5.59 -21.10
C GLU A 459 25.23 -4.18 -21.49
N GLU A 460 26.14 -3.24 -21.78
CA GLU A 460 25.81 -1.87 -22.20
C GLU A 460 25.01 -1.84 -23.52
N ALA A 461 25.25 -2.79 -24.43
CA ALA A 461 24.58 -2.88 -25.74
C ALA A 461 23.23 -3.61 -25.72
N LYS A 462 22.91 -4.32 -24.62
CA LYS A 462 21.61 -4.99 -24.48
C LYS A 462 20.50 -3.95 -24.26
N ASP A 463 19.26 -4.27 -24.56
CA ASP A 463 18.12 -3.46 -24.14
C ASP A 463 17.57 -4.03 -22.82
N ASP A 464 17.44 -3.19 -21.80
CA ASP A 464 16.81 -3.53 -20.51
C ASP A 464 15.35 -3.08 -20.43
N GLY A 465 14.80 -2.53 -21.52
CA GLY A 465 13.44 -2.04 -21.60
C GLY A 465 13.21 -0.73 -20.85
N SER A 466 14.27 -0.09 -20.33
CA SER A 466 14.17 1.25 -19.73
C SER A 466 13.93 2.32 -20.80
N GLY A 467 14.45 2.10 -22.01
CA GLY A 467 14.53 3.08 -23.10
C GLY A 467 15.52 4.22 -22.83
N VAL A 468 16.31 4.14 -21.76
CA VAL A 468 17.30 5.16 -21.39
C VAL A 468 18.68 4.67 -21.81
N HIS A 469 19.08 5.06 -23.01
CA HIS A 469 20.39 4.78 -23.60
C HIS A 469 20.96 6.05 -24.22
N ASP A 470 22.23 6.00 -24.63
CA ASP A 470 22.89 7.04 -25.41
C ASP A 470 22.11 7.42 -26.65
N PHE A 471 22.18 8.69 -27.04
CA PHE A 471 21.59 9.14 -28.29
C PHE A 471 22.34 8.53 -29.46
N PRO A 472 21.64 8.18 -30.54
CA PRO A 472 22.30 7.72 -31.74
C PRO A 472 23.13 8.86 -32.36
N SER A 473 24.06 8.53 -33.25
CA SER A 473 25.04 9.51 -33.73
C SER A 473 24.40 10.67 -34.50
N GLU A 474 23.27 10.45 -35.17
CA GLU A 474 22.45 11.48 -35.82
C GLU A 474 21.85 12.52 -34.86
N ASP A 475 21.79 12.19 -33.57
CA ASP A 475 21.16 12.97 -32.52
C ASP A 475 22.20 13.58 -31.54
N VAL A 476 23.46 13.65 -31.96
CA VAL A 476 24.59 14.16 -31.16
C VAL A 476 24.33 15.55 -30.57
N ASP A 477 23.61 16.42 -31.29
CA ASP A 477 23.29 17.78 -30.86
C ASP A 477 22.48 17.83 -29.56
N LYS A 478 21.75 16.75 -29.23
CA LYS A 478 21.00 16.65 -27.97
C LYS A 478 21.91 16.65 -26.74
N TYR A 479 23.15 16.18 -26.86
CA TYR A 479 24.14 16.24 -25.79
C TYR A 479 24.56 17.68 -25.47
N VAL A 480 24.52 18.60 -26.44
CA VAL A 480 24.92 20.00 -26.23
C VAL A 480 23.98 20.72 -25.27
N LYS A 481 22.70 20.31 -25.21
CA LYS A 481 21.70 20.88 -24.30
C LYS A 481 21.79 20.35 -22.86
N TYR A 482 22.59 19.31 -22.61
CA TYR A 482 22.64 18.67 -21.29
C TYR A 482 23.08 19.59 -20.15
N PRO A 483 24.12 20.43 -20.31
CA PRO A 483 24.47 21.40 -19.28
C PRO A 483 23.31 22.31 -18.89
N GLU A 484 22.50 22.75 -19.86
CA GLU A 484 21.31 23.55 -19.60
C GLU A 484 20.22 22.77 -18.88
N VAL A 485 19.92 21.53 -19.33
CA VAL A 485 18.95 20.65 -18.68
C VAL A 485 19.37 20.34 -17.24
N MET A 486 20.65 20.06 -17.01
CA MET A 486 21.19 19.84 -15.66
C MET A 486 21.05 21.09 -14.81
N LEU A 487 21.37 22.28 -15.36
CA LEU A 487 21.18 23.55 -14.67
C LEU A 487 19.71 23.76 -14.27
N ASP A 488 18.77 23.45 -15.17
CA ASP A 488 17.33 23.59 -14.90
C ASP A 488 16.86 22.65 -13.79
N VAL A 489 17.32 21.39 -13.79
CA VAL A 489 16.97 20.41 -12.74
C VAL A 489 17.64 20.76 -11.41
N VAL A 490 18.92 21.14 -11.41
CA VAL A 490 19.66 21.55 -10.20
C VAL A 490 19.04 22.80 -9.60
N GLY A 491 18.73 23.81 -10.44
CA GLY A 491 18.03 25.02 -10.04
C GLY A 491 16.66 24.72 -9.44
N TYR A 492 15.89 23.82 -10.07
CA TYR A 492 14.62 23.33 -9.52
C TYR A 492 14.80 22.67 -8.14
N VAL A 493 15.77 21.74 -8.01
CA VAL A 493 16.08 21.08 -6.73
C VAL A 493 16.40 22.09 -5.64
N ARG A 494 17.29 23.06 -5.92
CA ARG A 494 17.65 24.10 -4.95
C ARG A 494 16.47 24.97 -4.58
N LYS A 495 15.70 25.42 -5.57
CA LYS A 495 14.50 26.25 -5.36
C LYS A 495 13.48 25.52 -4.48
N GLU A 496 13.20 24.25 -4.75
CA GLU A 496 12.25 23.48 -3.97
C GLU A 496 12.76 23.17 -2.56
N LEU A 497 14.05 22.88 -2.37
CA LEU A 497 14.61 22.68 -1.03
C LEU A 497 14.49 23.95 -0.17
N VAL A 498 14.83 25.12 -0.73
CA VAL A 498 14.66 26.41 -0.05
C VAL A 498 13.18 26.71 0.22
N ARG A 499 12.29 26.40 -0.71
CA ARG A 499 10.84 26.57 -0.52
C ARG A 499 10.31 25.68 0.60
N LEU A 500 10.72 24.40 0.61
CA LEU A 500 10.32 23.45 1.64
C LEU A 500 10.87 23.83 3.02
N GLU A 501 12.08 24.38 3.09
CA GLU A 501 12.66 24.91 4.34
C GLU A 501 11.82 26.04 4.94
N LYS A 502 11.28 26.93 4.11
CA LYS A 502 10.43 28.05 4.55
C LYS A 502 9.10 27.60 5.15
N LEU A 503 8.64 26.38 4.89
CA LEU A 503 7.44 25.84 5.50
C LEU A 503 7.71 25.53 6.98
N SER A 504 6.84 26.01 7.86
CA SER A 504 6.94 25.64 9.27
C SER A 504 6.70 24.14 9.47
N ASP A 505 7.30 23.54 10.50
CA ASP A 505 7.06 22.13 10.85
C ASP A 505 5.56 21.83 11.02
N LYS A 506 4.81 22.80 11.56
CA LYS A 506 3.36 22.69 11.74
C LYS A 506 2.63 22.65 10.39
N GLU A 507 3.02 23.47 9.41
CA GLU A 507 2.43 23.43 8.07
C GLU A 507 2.79 22.15 7.32
N LEU A 508 4.02 21.66 7.48
CA LEU A 508 4.42 20.39 6.88
C LEU A 508 3.65 19.19 7.46
N MET A 509 3.43 19.17 8.78
CA MET A 509 2.75 18.05 9.46
C MET A 509 1.22 18.16 9.40
N ASN A 510 0.67 19.37 9.48
CA ASN A 510 -0.76 19.64 9.69
C ASN A 510 -1.40 20.53 8.62
N GLY A 511 -0.61 21.20 7.77
CA GLY A 511 -1.10 22.14 6.76
C GLY A 511 -1.80 21.47 5.58
N ALA A 512 -2.32 22.31 4.67
CA ALA A 512 -2.95 21.85 3.44
C ALA A 512 -1.90 21.30 2.47
N LEU A 513 -2.23 20.20 1.76
CA LEU A 513 -1.34 19.59 0.78
C LEU A 513 -0.92 20.56 -0.33
N ASP A 514 -1.76 21.55 -0.64
CA ASP A 514 -1.48 22.56 -1.66
C ASP A 514 -0.25 23.43 -1.33
N ALA A 515 0.03 23.69 -0.06
CA ALA A 515 1.23 24.45 0.33
C ALA A 515 2.53 23.65 0.13
N ILE A 516 2.43 22.31 0.11
CA ILE A 516 3.58 21.41 0.04
C ILE A 516 3.89 21.03 -1.41
N LYS A 517 2.90 21.10 -2.32
CA LYS A 517 3.06 20.80 -3.75
C LYS A 517 4.28 21.48 -4.35
N PHE A 518 5.06 20.70 -5.10
CA PHE A 518 6.25 21.21 -5.78
C PHE A 518 5.87 22.18 -6.90
N GLY A 519 6.72 23.17 -7.16
CA GLY A 519 6.60 24.04 -8.32
C GLY A 519 6.80 23.29 -9.64
N LYS A 520 6.77 24.05 -10.73
CA LYS A 520 7.10 23.54 -12.07
C LYS A 520 8.61 23.46 -12.27
N VAL A 521 9.03 22.42 -12.95
CA VAL A 521 10.42 22.19 -13.36
C VAL A 521 10.72 23.01 -14.63
N GLY A 522 11.96 23.48 -14.79
CA GLY A 522 12.40 24.20 -16.00
C GLY A 522 11.89 25.64 -16.12
N VAL A 523 11.20 26.18 -15.12
CA VAL A 523 10.87 27.61 -15.05
C VAL A 523 12.09 28.36 -14.53
N ARG A 524 12.79 29.03 -15.45
CA ARG A 524 13.85 30.01 -15.15
C ARG A 524 13.18 31.30 -14.69
N ASP A 525 13.45 31.74 -13.46
CA ASP A 525 13.09 33.09 -13.04
C ASP A 525 13.98 34.04 -13.86
N VAL A 526 13.38 34.72 -14.85
CA VAL A 526 14.07 35.68 -15.72
C VAL A 526 14.31 36.99 -14.98
#